data_AF-A0A952B5H9-F1
#
_entry.id   AF-A0A952B5H9-F1
#
_cell.length_a   1.000
_cell.length_b   1.000
_cell.length_c   1.000
_cell.angle_alpha   90.00
_cell.angle_beta   90.00
_cell.angle_gamma   90.00
#
_symmetry.space_group_name_H-M   'P 1'
#
loop_
_entity.id
_entity.type
_entity.pdbx_description
1 polymer ?
#
loop_
_entity_poly.entity_id
_entity_poly.type
_entity_poly.pdbx_seq_one_letter_code
_entity_poly.pdbx_strand_id
1 'polypeptide(L)'
;MMTSKKNAKVKVVFENEKLKEAYEKLPETDPLRKKIDSVIERIREKPIFGQPIAKRLIPKEYKKKGVDNAFWVELSKGKGWRLIYSLKSFSEIEIVAIILEWFTRHKDYGRRFGYE
;
A
#
# COMPACT_ATOMS: atom_id res chain seq x y z
N MET A 1 -19.62 -23.56 18.05
CA MET A 1 -20.33 -22.32 17.66
C MET A 1 -19.61 -21.76 16.44
N MET A 2 -20.32 -21.66 15.32
CA MET A 2 -19.83 -21.19 14.03
C MET A 2 -19.32 -19.75 14.11
N THR A 3 -18.21 -19.45 13.45
CA THR A 3 -18.12 -18.24 12.63
C THR A 3 -17.44 -18.62 11.32
N SER A 4 -18.25 -18.93 10.31
CA SER A 4 -17.81 -18.78 8.93
C SER A 4 -17.58 -17.27 8.76
N LYS A 5 -16.33 -16.82 8.95
CA LYS A 5 -15.95 -15.45 8.63
C LYS A 5 -16.24 -15.28 7.13
N LYS A 6 -17.27 -14.52 6.78
CA LYS A 6 -17.38 -13.97 5.43
C LYS A 6 -16.04 -13.29 5.15
N ASN A 7 -15.23 -13.86 4.26
CA ASN A 7 -14.02 -13.21 3.83
C ASN A 7 -14.45 -11.93 3.12
N ALA A 8 -14.17 -10.77 3.72
CA ALA A 8 -14.43 -9.49 3.09
C ALA A 8 -13.75 -9.49 1.72
N LYS A 9 -14.48 -9.07 0.68
CA LYS A 9 -13.92 -8.95 -0.66
C LYS A 9 -12.92 -7.78 -0.62
N VAL A 10 -11.65 -8.09 -0.87
CA VAL A 10 -10.59 -7.07 -0.89
C VAL A 10 -10.33 -6.65 -2.34
N LYS A 11 -10.63 -5.40 -2.66
CA LYS A 11 -10.25 -4.78 -3.93
C LYS A 11 -8.96 -4.00 -3.74
N VAL A 12 -7.99 -4.17 -4.64
CA VAL A 12 -6.76 -3.37 -4.65
C VAL A 12 -6.83 -2.38 -5.81
N VAL A 13 -6.57 -1.11 -5.53
CA VAL A 13 -6.57 -0.03 -6.52
C VAL A 13 -5.33 0.84 -6.34
N PHE A 14 -4.91 1.53 -7.40
CA PHE A 14 -3.91 2.58 -7.31
C PHE A 14 -4.58 3.92 -7.02
N GLU A 15 -3.91 4.79 -6.26
CA GLU A 15 -4.44 6.09 -5.87
C GLU A 15 -4.83 6.97 -7.07
N ASN A 16 -4.06 6.89 -8.16
CA ASN A 16 -4.28 7.68 -9.36
C ASN A 16 -3.80 6.94 -10.62
N GLU A 17 -4.24 7.38 -11.80
CA GLU A 17 -3.90 6.73 -13.07
C GLU A 17 -2.41 6.79 -13.37
N LYS A 18 -1.71 7.89 -13.04
CA LYS A 18 -0.26 8.01 -13.27
C LYS A 18 0.52 6.93 -12.52
N LEU A 19 0.09 6.61 -11.30
CA LEU A 19 0.70 5.56 -10.50
C LEU A 19 0.41 4.18 -11.12
N LYS A 20 -0.82 3.94 -11.57
CA LYS A 20 -1.19 2.71 -12.27
C LYS A 20 -0.36 2.52 -13.55
N GLU A 21 -0.26 3.55 -14.39
CA GLU A 21 0.57 3.53 -15.60
C GLU A 21 2.04 3.27 -15.30
N ALA A 22 2.59 3.88 -14.23
CA ALA A 22 3.96 3.65 -13.82
C ALA A 22 4.22 2.19 -13.44
N TYR A 23 3.25 1.54 -12.80
CA TYR A 23 3.29 0.11 -12.51
C TYR A 23 3.15 -0.74 -13.78
N GLU A 24 2.21 -0.41 -14.68
CA GLU A 24 1.96 -1.14 -15.93
C GLU A 24 3.14 -1.08 -16.91
N LYS A 25 3.92 0.02 -16.86
CA LYS A 25 5.17 0.17 -17.64
C LYS A 25 6.32 -0.72 -17.14
N LEU A 26 6.23 -1.29 -15.94
CA LEU A 26 7.26 -2.23 -15.46
C LEU A 26 7.12 -3.56 -16.19
N PRO A 27 8.20 -4.13 -16.75
CA PRO A 27 8.17 -5.47 -17.33
C PRO A 27 7.75 -6.53 -16.31
N GLU A 28 7.07 -7.60 -16.74
CA GLU A 28 6.70 -8.71 -15.85
C GLU A 28 7.90 -9.41 -15.22
N THR A 29 9.05 -9.36 -15.89
CA THR A 29 10.31 -9.90 -15.38
C THR A 29 10.97 -8.99 -14.35
N ASP A 30 10.54 -7.72 -14.24
CA ASP A 30 11.11 -6.72 -13.35
C ASP A 30 10.97 -7.15 -11.87
N PRO A 31 12.07 -7.19 -11.11
CA PRO A 31 12.03 -7.56 -9.70
C PRO A 31 11.12 -6.68 -8.84
N LEU A 32 11.01 -5.39 -9.14
CA LEU A 32 10.11 -4.47 -8.44
C LEU A 32 8.66 -4.85 -8.70
N ARG A 33 8.29 -5.08 -9.98
CA ARG A 33 6.93 -5.50 -10.34
C ARG A 33 6.54 -6.79 -9.62
N LYS A 34 7.39 -7.82 -9.69
CA LYS A 34 7.17 -9.09 -8.98
C LYS A 34 6.96 -8.91 -7.47
N LYS A 35 7.62 -7.93 -6.85
CA LYS A 35 7.43 -7.64 -5.42
C LYS A 35 6.16 -6.86 -5.15
N ILE A 36 5.82 -5.88 -5.97
CA ILE A 36 4.52 -5.20 -5.90
C ILE A 36 3.38 -6.24 -6.04
N ASP A 37 3.47 -7.14 -7.02
CA ASP A 37 2.49 -8.22 -7.25
C ASP A 37 2.33 -9.10 -6.02
N SER A 38 3.45 -9.55 -5.44
CA SER A 38 3.41 -10.37 -4.22
C SER A 38 2.76 -9.65 -3.03
N VAL A 39 2.95 -8.33 -2.93
CA VAL A 39 2.31 -7.51 -1.90
C VAL A 39 0.82 -7.33 -2.20
N ILE A 40 0.43 -7.14 -3.45
CA ILE A 40 -0.97 -7.04 -3.88
C ILE A 40 -1.72 -8.34 -3.56
N GLU A 41 -1.16 -9.51 -3.89
CA GLU A 41 -1.79 -10.79 -3.52
C GLU A 41 -1.90 -10.93 -2.00
N ARG A 42 -0.86 -10.53 -1.27
CA ARG A 42 -0.90 -10.58 0.19
C ARG A 42 -1.96 -9.67 0.78
N ILE A 43 -2.18 -8.48 0.20
CA ILE A 43 -3.29 -7.58 0.57
C ILE A 43 -4.63 -8.29 0.37
N ARG A 44 -4.81 -9.02 -0.73
CA ARG A 44 -6.07 -9.73 -1.01
C ARG A 44 -6.35 -10.85 0.00
N GLU A 45 -5.33 -11.58 0.43
CA GLU A 45 -5.46 -12.64 1.43
C GLU A 45 -5.64 -12.08 2.85
N LYS A 46 -4.86 -11.06 3.20
CA LYS A 46 -4.80 -10.49 4.54
C LYS A 46 -4.57 -8.99 4.44
N PRO A 47 -5.63 -8.17 4.34
CA PRO A 47 -5.51 -6.74 4.03
C PRO A 47 -4.76 -5.94 5.10
N ILE A 48 -4.83 -6.36 6.37
CA ILE A 48 -4.11 -5.74 7.48
C ILE A 48 -2.75 -6.45 7.66
N PHE A 49 -1.70 -5.91 7.06
CA PHE A 49 -0.31 -6.35 7.25
C PHE A 49 0.70 -5.22 6.96
N GLY A 50 1.98 -5.52 7.11
CA GLY A 50 3.03 -4.51 7.07
C GLY A 50 3.14 -3.75 8.39
N GLN A 51 3.81 -2.61 8.35
CA GLN A 51 4.06 -1.78 9.51
C GLN A 51 3.14 -0.55 9.48
N PRO A 52 2.30 -0.35 10.51
CA PRO A 52 1.41 0.81 10.55
C PRO A 52 2.22 2.10 10.68
N ILE A 53 1.80 3.12 9.95
CA ILE A 53 2.36 4.48 10.06
C ILE A 53 1.54 5.23 11.10
N ALA A 54 2.20 5.76 12.13
CA ALA A 54 1.52 6.55 13.15
C ALA A 54 0.78 7.73 12.50
N LYS A 55 -0.47 7.99 12.90
CA LYS A 55 -1.33 9.03 12.29
C LYS A 55 -0.66 10.41 12.19
N ARG A 56 0.17 10.76 13.18
CA ARG A 56 0.93 12.01 13.19
C ARG A 56 1.96 12.10 12.05
N LEU A 57 2.51 10.96 11.62
CA LEU A 57 3.54 10.82 10.58
C LEU A 57 2.94 10.68 9.17
N ILE A 58 1.63 10.48 9.04
CA ILE A 58 0.98 10.45 7.73
C ILE A 58 1.11 11.85 7.08
N PRO A 59 1.69 11.95 5.86
CA PRO A 59 1.88 13.21 5.16
C PRO A 59 0.60 14.03 4.99
N LYS A 60 0.71 15.37 5.06
CA LYS A 60 -0.44 16.28 4.91
C LYS A 60 -1.17 16.09 3.58
N GLU A 61 -0.43 15.83 2.52
CA GLU A 61 -0.94 15.52 1.18
C GLU A 61 -1.82 14.27 1.13
N TYR A 62 -1.48 13.21 1.88
CA TYR A 62 -2.33 12.01 1.96
C TYR A 62 -3.60 12.32 2.76
N LYS A 63 -3.46 13.06 3.88
CA LYS A 63 -4.60 13.52 4.69
C LYS A 63 -5.59 14.38 3.90
N LYS A 64 -5.09 15.27 3.04
CA LYS A 64 -5.93 16.09 2.13
C LYS A 64 -6.76 15.23 1.17
N LYS A 65 -6.33 14.00 0.88
CA LYS A 65 -7.06 13.01 0.08
C LYS A 65 -7.96 12.09 0.92
N GLY A 66 -8.11 12.37 2.22
CA GLY A 66 -8.94 11.60 3.14
C GLY A 66 -8.28 10.32 3.66
N VAL A 67 -6.95 10.19 3.56
CA VAL A 67 -6.21 9.06 4.15
C VAL A 67 -6.03 9.27 5.65
N ASP A 68 -6.64 8.40 6.46
CA ASP A 68 -6.60 8.43 7.93
C ASP A 68 -5.78 7.28 8.54
N ASN A 69 -5.46 6.27 7.73
CA ASN A 69 -4.57 5.14 8.04
C ASN A 69 -3.60 4.89 6.87
N ALA A 70 -2.38 4.43 7.20
CA ALA A 70 -1.43 4.00 6.19
C ALA A 70 -0.50 2.92 6.77
N PHE A 71 -0.02 2.06 5.89
CA PHE A 71 0.91 0.98 6.18
C PHE A 71 2.09 1.09 5.22
N TRP A 72 3.27 0.72 5.68
CA TRP A 72 4.41 0.50 4.80
C TRP A 72 4.82 -0.98 4.79
N VAL A 73 5.25 -1.44 3.62
CA VAL A 73 5.74 -2.80 3.38
C VAL A 73 7.10 -2.71 2.71
N GLU A 74 8.09 -3.45 3.21
CA GLU A 74 9.39 -3.56 2.55
C GLU A 74 9.27 -4.39 1.27
N LEU A 75 9.65 -3.82 0.14
CA LEU A 75 9.65 -4.52 -1.15
C LEU A 75 10.96 -5.25 -1.43
N SER A 76 12.07 -4.77 -0.88
CA SER A 76 13.38 -5.39 -1.08
C SER A 76 14.24 -5.24 0.16
N LYS A 77 14.65 -6.40 0.72
CA LYS A 77 15.48 -6.48 1.92
C LYS A 77 16.75 -5.65 1.75
N GLY A 78 16.93 -4.68 2.64
CA GLY A 78 18.16 -3.88 2.72
C GLY A 78 18.34 -2.83 1.62
N LYS A 79 17.38 -2.69 0.68
CA LYS A 79 17.41 -1.62 -0.35
C LYS A 79 16.56 -0.41 0.01
N GLY A 80 15.81 -0.50 1.12
CA GLY A 80 14.94 0.58 1.58
C GLY A 80 13.73 0.82 0.66
N TRP A 81 13.38 -0.15 -0.18
CA TRP A 81 12.20 -0.05 -1.03
C TRP A 81 10.95 -0.23 -0.18
N ARG A 82 10.00 0.70 -0.26
CA ARG A 82 8.79 0.69 0.55
C ARG A 82 7.57 0.90 -0.33
N LEU A 83 6.57 0.05 -0.20
CA LEU A 83 5.22 0.29 -0.72
C LEU A 83 4.36 0.85 0.40
N ILE A 84 3.61 1.91 0.10
CA ILE A 84 2.65 2.52 1.02
C ILE A 84 1.25 2.27 0.54
N TYR A 85 0.37 1.81 1.43
CA TYR A 85 -1.04 1.65 1.12
C TYR A 85 -1.92 2.05 2.31
N SER A 86 -3.17 2.37 2.00
CA SER A 86 -4.24 2.66 2.97
C SER A 86 -5.37 1.66 2.79
N LEU A 87 -6.16 1.43 3.84
CA LEU A 87 -7.34 0.58 3.79
C LEU A 87 -8.58 1.42 4.07
N LYS A 88 -9.55 1.35 3.17
CA LYS A 88 -10.86 1.97 3.34
C LYS A 88 -11.94 0.89 3.33
N SER A 89 -12.75 0.82 4.38
CA SER A 89 -13.94 -0.01 4.40
C SER A 89 -15.09 0.78 3.77
N PHE A 90 -15.75 0.19 2.77
CA PHE A 90 -16.94 0.76 2.14
C PHE A 90 -18.22 0.12 2.69
N SER A 91 -18.13 -1.10 3.20
CA SER A 91 -19.19 -1.81 3.90
C SER A 91 -18.59 -2.91 4.78
N GLU A 92 -19.43 -3.61 5.53
CA GLU A 92 -19.03 -4.78 6.33
C GLU A 92 -18.42 -5.92 5.50
N ILE A 93 -18.64 -5.92 4.18
CA ILE A 93 -18.23 -7.00 3.27
C ILE A 93 -17.17 -6.58 2.25
N GLU A 94 -16.82 -5.30 2.16
CA GLU A 94 -15.89 -4.78 1.15
C GLU A 94 -14.82 -3.87 1.75
N ILE A 95 -13.56 -4.25 1.51
CA ILE A 95 -12.37 -3.48 1.85
C ILE A 95 -11.69 -3.08 0.55
N VAL A 96 -11.36 -1.80 0.42
CA VAL A 96 -10.54 -1.29 -0.67
C VAL A 96 -9.17 -0.94 -0.11
N ALA A 97 -8.15 -1.61 -0.62
CA ALA A 97 -6.76 -1.25 -0.40
C ALA A 97 -6.31 -0.30 -1.51
N ILE A 98 -5.85 0.89 -1.11
CA ILE A 98 -5.42 1.95 -2.01
C ILE A 98 -3.90 2.01 -1.94
N ILE A 99 -3.22 1.61 -3.01
CA ILE A 99 -1.77 1.78 -3.17
C ILE A 99 -1.50 3.27 -3.38
N LEU A 100 -0.87 3.92 -2.40
CA LEU A 100 -0.63 5.35 -2.39
C LEU A 100 0.62 5.72 -3.18
N GLU A 101 1.70 4.97 -2.95
CA GLU A 101 3.01 5.22 -3.55
C GLU A 101 3.95 4.04 -3.31
N TRP A 102 5.03 3.93 -4.08
CA TRP A 102 6.19 3.11 -3.72
C TRP A 102 7.50 3.86 -3.96
N PHE A 103 8.49 3.55 -3.13
CA PHE A 103 9.81 4.15 -3.17
C PHE A 103 10.86 3.11 -3.53
N THR A 104 11.79 3.46 -4.42
CA THR A 104 12.96 2.64 -4.77
C THR A 104 14.26 3.15 -4.12
N ARG A 105 14.17 4.18 -3.28
CA ARG A 105 15.29 4.76 -2.52
C ARG A 105 14.82 5.23 -1.15
N HIS A 106 15.67 5.04 -0.13
CA HIS A 106 15.35 5.43 1.24
C HIS A 106 15.15 6.95 1.40
N LYS A 107 15.94 7.76 0.67
CA LYS A 107 15.91 9.23 0.77
C LYS A 107 14.57 9.84 0.35
N ASP A 108 13.90 9.23 -0.64
CA ASP A 108 12.65 9.74 -1.18
C ASP A 108 11.50 9.54 -0.19
N TYR A 109 11.53 8.41 0.55
CA TYR A 109 10.64 8.19 1.68
C TYR A 109 10.87 9.21 2.80
N GLY A 110 12.13 9.46 3.19
CA GLY A 110 12.45 10.45 4.22
C GLY A 110 11.89 11.83 3.91
N ARG A 111 12.08 12.32 2.67
CA ARG A 111 11.54 13.60 2.19
C ARG A 111 10.01 13.64 2.23
N ARG A 112 9.34 12.58 1.75
CA ARG A 112 7.87 12.50 1.72
C ARG A 112 7.27 12.55 3.13
N PHE A 113 7.89 11.87 4.07
CA PHE A 113 7.38 11.72 5.43
C PHE A 113 7.96 12.74 6.42
N GLY A 114 8.88 13.61 5.99
CA GLY A 114 9.52 14.62 6.83
C GLY A 114 10.42 14.04 7.91
N TYR A 115 11.04 12.88 7.64
CA TYR A 115 12.11 12.36 8.49
C TYR A 115 13.42 12.99 8.00
N GLU A 116 14.02 13.85 8.82
CA GLU A 116 15.39 14.36 8.64
C GLU A 116 16.43 13.26 8.90
#